data_AF-A0A451CLP9-F1
#
_entry.id   AF-A0A451CLP9-F1
#
_cell.length_a   1.000
_cell.length_b   1.000
_cell.length_c   1.000
_cell.angle_alpha   90.00
_cell.angle_beta   90.00
_cell.angle_gamma   90.00
#
_symmetry.space_group_name_H-M   'P 1'
#
loop_
_entity.id
_entity.type
_entity.pdbx_description
1 polymer ?
#
loop_
_entity_poly.entity_id
_entity_poly.type
_entity_poly.pdbx_seq_one_letter_code
_entity_poly.pdbx_strand_id
1 'polypeptide(L)'
;MKKTRQIQALLHSDRLEFLCEAHNGLSARIVQEAGFKGIWASGLTLSAQYGVRDNNEASWTQVVETLEFMSDATTIPIMLNGDTGYGNFNNMQRLGSVDI
;
A
#
# COMPACT_ATOMS: atom_id res chain seq x y z
N MET A 1 17.87 -3.28 3.08
CA MET A 1 17.53 -1.89 2.69
C MET A 1 16.11 -1.62 3.19
N LYS A 2 15.82 -0.45 3.78
CA LYS A 2 14.45 -0.11 4.21
C LYS A 2 13.50 -0.06 3.00
N LYS A 3 12.21 -0.43 3.17
CA LYS A 3 11.19 -0.39 2.12
C LYS A 3 11.05 0.99 1.48
N THR A 4 11.07 2.05 2.29
CA THR A 4 11.09 3.44 1.81
C THR A 4 12.28 3.78 0.91
N ARG A 5 13.45 3.15 1.11
CA ARG A 5 14.59 3.32 0.20
C ARG A 5 14.48 2.47 -1.06
N GLN A 6 13.81 1.31 -0.98
CA GLN A 6 13.47 0.50 -2.16
C GLN A 6 12.56 1.28 -3.11
N ILE A 7 11.47 1.89 -2.62
CA ILE A 7 10.56 2.65 -3.49
C ILE A 7 11.25 3.88 -4.11
N GLN A 8 12.10 4.58 -3.35
CA GLN A 8 12.92 5.68 -3.91
C GLN A 8 13.84 5.19 -5.04
N ALA A 9 14.47 4.02 -4.88
CA ALA A 9 15.31 3.45 -5.93
C ALA A 9 14.51 3.10 -7.20
N LEU A 10 13.26 2.63 -7.05
CA LEU A 10 12.37 2.38 -8.18
C LEU A 10 11.98 3.68 -8.91
N LEU A 11 11.68 4.75 -8.17
CA LEU A 11 11.33 6.06 -8.75
C LEU A 11 12.49 6.71 -9.52
N HIS A 12 13.73 6.44 -9.10
CA HIS A 12 14.93 6.93 -9.75
C HIS A 12 15.56 5.92 -10.73
N SER A 13 14.85 4.84 -11.05
CA SER A 13 15.33 3.83 -12.00
C SER A 13 15.39 4.40 -13.41
N ASP A 14 16.43 4.06 -14.17
CA ASP A 14 16.54 4.40 -15.60
C ASP A 14 15.61 3.55 -16.49
N ARG A 15 14.79 2.68 -15.88
CA ARG A 15 13.86 1.78 -16.55
C ARG A 15 12.44 2.05 -16.06
N LEU A 16 11.47 1.75 -16.92
CA LEU A 16 10.07 1.69 -16.50
C LEU A 16 9.89 0.54 -15.52
N GLU A 17 9.54 0.87 -14.28
CA GLU A 17 9.20 -0.09 -13.23
C GLU A 17 7.68 -0.25 -13.13
N PHE A 18 7.23 -1.44 -12.75
CA PHE A 18 5.82 -1.75 -12.57
C PHE A 18 5.54 -2.11 -11.11
N LEU A 19 4.45 -1.56 -10.58
CA LEU A 19 3.86 -1.97 -9.31
C LEU A 19 2.60 -2.78 -9.63
N CYS A 20 2.44 -3.95 -9.01
CA CYS A 20 1.21 -4.73 -9.16
C CYS A 20 0.30 -4.48 -7.96
N GLU A 21 -1.00 -4.50 -8.22
CA GLU A 21 -2.00 -4.31 -7.17
C GLU A 21 -2.05 -5.50 -6.21
N ALA A 22 -2.22 -5.20 -4.91
CA ALA A 22 -2.62 -6.18 -3.90
C ALA A 22 -3.49 -5.50 -2.82
N HIS A 23 -4.43 -6.27 -2.28
CA HIS A 23 -5.43 -5.80 -1.31
C HIS A 23 -5.44 -6.61 -0.01
N ASN A 24 -4.59 -7.63 0.14
CA ASN A 24 -4.39 -8.40 1.37
C ASN A 24 -3.05 -9.14 1.37
N GLY A 25 -2.69 -9.77 2.51
CA GLY A 25 -1.42 -10.48 2.64
C GLY A 25 -1.17 -11.58 1.60
N LEU A 26 -2.20 -12.33 1.20
CA LEU A 26 -2.07 -13.39 0.21
C LEU A 26 -1.76 -12.83 -1.19
N SER A 27 -2.53 -11.83 -1.64
CA SER A 27 -2.28 -11.16 -2.92
C SER A 27 -0.92 -10.47 -2.93
N ALA A 28 -0.49 -9.87 -1.82
CA ALA A 28 0.85 -9.28 -1.68
C ALA A 28 1.97 -10.32 -1.86
N ARG A 29 1.84 -11.51 -1.27
CA ARG A 29 2.78 -12.63 -1.51
C ARG A 29 2.84 -13.02 -2.98
N ILE A 30 1.68 -13.15 -3.61
CA ILE A 30 1.57 -13.53 -5.03
C ILE A 30 2.26 -12.48 -5.90
N VAL A 31 2.06 -11.19 -5.64
CA VAL A 31 2.74 -10.09 -6.36
C VAL A 31 4.25 -10.22 -6.26
N GLN A 32 4.78 -10.45 -5.05
CA GLN A 32 6.22 -10.62 -4.86
C GLN A 32 6.75 -11.87 -5.57
N GLU A 33 6.06 -13.00 -5.46
CA GLU A 33 6.47 -14.28 -6.07
C GLU A 33 6.36 -14.25 -7.61
N ALA A 34 5.46 -13.41 -8.15
CA ALA A 34 5.39 -13.11 -9.58
C ALA A 34 6.55 -12.21 -10.08
N GLY A 35 7.42 -11.73 -9.18
CA GLY A 35 8.64 -10.99 -9.53
C GLY A 35 8.50 -9.48 -9.64
N PHE A 36 7.35 -8.92 -9.22
CA PHE A 36 7.21 -7.46 -9.13
C PHE A 36 8.09 -6.90 -8.02
N LYS A 37 8.63 -5.70 -8.25
CA LYS A 37 9.55 -5.06 -7.29
C LYS A 37 8.85 -4.18 -6.27
N GLY A 38 7.53 -4.01 -6.36
CA GLY A 38 6.74 -3.26 -5.40
C GLY A 38 5.24 -3.46 -5.63
N ILE A 39 4.46 -3.03 -4.64
CA ILE A 39 3.03 -3.23 -4.57
C ILE A 39 2.32 -1.88 -4.68
N TRP A 40 1.22 -1.85 -5.42
CA TRP A 40 0.24 -0.77 -5.40
C TRP A 40 -0.94 -1.17 -4.50
N ALA A 41 -1.11 -0.50 -3.36
CA ALA A 41 -2.27 -0.71 -2.51
C ALA A 41 -3.37 0.30 -2.88
N SER A 42 -4.33 -0.16 -3.68
CA SER A 42 -5.40 0.69 -4.21
C SER A 42 -6.55 0.84 -3.21
N GLY A 43 -7.03 2.07 -3.01
CA GLY A 43 -8.24 2.33 -2.20
C GLY A 43 -9.47 1.58 -2.73
N LEU A 44 -9.59 1.46 -4.05
CA LEU A 44 -10.67 0.71 -4.70
C LEU A 44 -10.69 -0.77 -4.32
N THR A 45 -9.55 -1.47 -4.39
CA THR A 45 -9.51 -2.91 -4.11
C THR A 45 -9.54 -3.19 -2.61
N LEU A 46 -8.93 -2.31 -1.81
CA LEU A 46 -9.02 -2.34 -0.34
C LEU A 46 -10.46 -2.14 0.16
N SER A 47 -11.23 -1.23 -0.43
CA SER A 47 -12.65 -1.06 -0.09
C SER A 47 -13.51 -2.21 -0.61
N ALA A 48 -13.27 -2.66 -1.85
CA ALA A 48 -14.03 -3.74 -2.47
C ALA A 48 -13.95 -5.06 -1.70
N GLN A 49 -12.80 -5.42 -1.12
CA GLN A 49 -12.70 -6.65 -0.31
C GLN A 49 -13.56 -6.61 0.97
N TYR A 50 -13.88 -5.42 1.48
CA TYR A 50 -14.79 -5.24 2.60
C TYR A 50 -16.25 -5.12 2.17
N GLY A 51 -16.53 -5.18 0.85
CA GLY A 51 -17.88 -5.02 0.32
C GLY A 51 -18.42 -3.60 0.42
N VAL A 52 -17.55 -2.59 0.55
CA VAL A 52 -17.91 -1.17 0.65
C VAL A 52 -17.43 -0.38 -0.57
N ARG A 53 -17.93 0.85 -0.72
CA ARG A 53 -17.56 1.71 -1.85
C ARG A 53 -16.21 2.37 -1.61
N ASP A 54 -15.51 2.65 -2.70
CA ASP A 54 -14.31 3.50 -2.72
C ASP A 54 -14.69 4.98 -2.51
N ASN A 55 -15.14 5.29 -1.29
CA ASN A 55 -15.67 6.59 -0.90
C ASN A 55 -15.46 6.85 0.61
N ASN A 56 -14.27 6.48 1.12
CA ASN A 56 -13.91 6.59 2.54
C ASN A 56 -14.85 5.86 3.51
N GLU A 57 -15.52 4.80 3.06
CA GLU A 57 -16.37 3.96 3.92
C GLU A 57 -15.55 2.95 4.73
N ALA A 58 -14.43 2.48 4.17
CA ALA A 58 -13.41 1.77 4.93
C ALA A 58 -12.67 2.78 5.82
N SER A 59 -12.58 2.48 7.12
CA SER A 59 -11.83 3.33 8.04
C SER A 59 -10.32 3.23 7.76
N TRP A 60 -9.59 4.31 8.03
CA TRP A 60 -8.14 4.32 7.87
C TRP A 60 -7.44 3.26 8.73
N THR A 61 -8.01 2.88 9.89
CA THR A 61 -7.50 1.79 10.72
C THR A 61 -7.58 0.45 10.00
N GLN A 62 -8.71 0.12 9.36
CA GLN A 62 -8.84 -1.12 8.56
C GLN A 62 -7.84 -1.15 7.40
N VAL A 63 -7.63 0.01 6.75
CA VAL A 63 -6.63 0.16 5.69
C VAL A 63 -5.22 -0.10 6.23
N VAL A 64 -4.83 0.55 7.33
CA VAL A 64 -3.51 0.37 7.95
C VAL A 64 -3.29 -1.07 8.42
N GLU A 65 -4.25 -1.69 9.09
CA GLU A 65 -4.15 -3.09 9.54
C GLU A 65 -3.93 -4.04 8.35
N THR A 66 -4.66 -3.85 7.24
CA THR A 66 -4.47 -4.64 6.02
C THR A 66 -3.06 -4.47 5.46
N LEU A 67 -2.57 -3.23 5.44
CA LEU A 67 -1.24 -2.92 4.95
C LEU A 67 -0.14 -3.50 5.83
N GLU A 68 -0.31 -3.53 7.15
CA GLU A 68 0.59 -4.19 8.09
C GLU A 68 0.69 -5.69 7.76
N PHE A 69 -0.43 -6.38 7.55
CA PHE A 69 -0.43 -7.78 7.11
C PHE A 69 0.26 -7.98 5.75
N MET A 70 0.05 -7.07 4.80
CA MET A 70 0.74 -7.11 3.50
C MET A 70 2.25 -6.87 3.66
N SER A 71 2.63 -5.97 4.56
CA SER A 71 4.02 -5.61 4.84
C SER A 71 4.76 -6.76 5.51
N ASP A 72 4.15 -7.40 6.52
CA ASP A 72 4.70 -8.59 7.18
C ASP A 72 4.86 -9.77 6.23
N ALA A 73 3.92 -9.90 5.28
CA ALA A 73 3.98 -10.93 4.28
C ALA A 73 5.12 -10.71 3.27
N THR A 74 5.60 -9.48 3.05
CA THR A 74 6.48 -9.18 1.89
C THR A 74 7.76 -8.42 2.27
N THR A 75 8.79 -8.54 1.44
CA THR A 75 10.05 -7.80 1.60
C THR A 75 10.20 -6.65 0.60
N ILE A 76 9.24 -6.50 -0.32
CA ILE A 76 9.14 -5.42 -1.31
C ILE A 76 8.32 -4.23 -0.75
N PRO A 77 8.51 -3.00 -1.26
CA PRO A 77 7.79 -1.83 -0.78
C PRO A 77 6.33 -1.80 -1.24
N ILE A 78 5.48 -1.18 -0.43
CA ILE A 78 4.07 -0.92 -0.74
C ILE A 78 3.89 0.59 -0.94
N MET A 79 3.21 0.97 -2.03
CA MET A 79 2.77 2.34 -2.28
C MET A 79 1.26 2.40 -2.06
N LEU A 80 0.83 3.15 -1.05
CA LEU A 80 -0.58 3.30 -0.66
C LEU A 80 -1.25 4.46 -1.42
N ASN A 81 -2.47 4.24 -1.90
CA ASN A 81 -3.42 5.31 -2.15
C ASN A 81 -3.90 5.93 -0.82
N GLY A 82 -3.38 7.09 -0.46
CA GLY A 82 -3.74 7.78 0.78
C GLY A 82 -5.05 8.60 0.71
N ASP A 83 -5.82 8.48 -0.37
CA ASP A 83 -7.01 9.29 -0.68
C ASP A 83 -6.74 10.79 -0.44
N THR A 84 -7.57 11.44 0.37
CA THR A 84 -7.39 12.84 0.79
C THR A 84 -6.74 12.97 2.17
N GLY A 85 -6.10 11.91 2.68
CA GLY A 85 -5.46 11.90 4.00
C GLY A 85 -6.41 11.67 5.18
N TYR A 86 -7.60 11.11 4.93
CA TYR A 86 -8.60 10.71 5.94
C TYR A 86 -8.95 11.82 6.96
N GLY A 87 -8.97 13.08 6.51
CA GLY A 87 -9.34 14.23 7.33
C GLY A 87 -8.57 15.49 6.93
N ASN A 88 -7.89 16.11 7.88
CA ASN A 88 -7.07 17.30 7.67
C ASN A 88 -5.56 17.00 7.75
N PHE A 89 -4.74 18.06 7.78
CA PHE A 89 -3.28 17.97 7.89
C PHE A 89 -2.80 17.04 9.01
N ASN A 90 -3.41 17.10 10.20
CA ASN A 90 -3.00 16.27 11.35
C ASN A 90 -3.36 14.79 11.14
N ASN A 91 -4.49 14.52 10.47
CA ASN A 91 -4.87 13.15 10.12
C ASN A 91 -3.88 12.56 9.12
N MET A 92 -3.52 13.32 8.09
CA MET A 92 -2.53 12.88 7.11
C MET A 92 -1.16 12.66 7.76
N GLN A 93 -0.69 13.58 8.60
CA GLN A 93 0.59 13.41 9.31
C GLN A 93 0.61 12.14 10.15
N ARG A 94 -0.51 11.80 10.81
CA ARG A 94 -0.63 10.57 11.59
C ARG A 94 -0.64 9.32 10.70
N LEU A 95 -1.37 9.34 9.59
CA LEU A 95 -1.37 8.24 8.62
C LEU A 95 0.04 7.98 8.06
N GLY A 96 0.76 9.04 7.67
CA GLY A 96 2.11 8.94 7.12
C GLY A 96 3.20 8.56 8.14
N SER A 97 2.86 8.46 9.43
CA SER A 97 3.78 8.04 10.49
C SER A 97 3.80 6.53 10.73
N VAL A 98 2.94 5.77 10.06
CA VAL A 98 2.91 4.31 10.15
C VAL A 98 4.05 3.73 9.29
N ASP A 99 4.88 2.89 9.91
CA ASP A 99 5.99 2.21 9.23
C ASP A 99 5.46 0.96 8.49
N ILE A 100 5.24 1.08 7.18
CA ILE A 100 4.75 0.00 6.30
C ILE A 100 5.71 -0.22 5.13
#